data_AF-A0A829S1V5-F1
#
_entry.id   AF-A0A829S1V5-F1
#
_cell.length_a   1.000
_cell.length_b   1.000
_cell.length_c   1.000
_cell.angle_alpha   90.00
_cell.angle_beta   90.00
_cell.angle_gamma   90.00
#
_symmetry.space_group_name_H-M   'P 1'
#
loop_
_entity.id
_entity.type
_entity.pdbx_description
1 polymer ?
#
loop_
_entity_poly.entity_id
_entity_poly.type
_entity_poly.pdbx_seq_one_letter_code
_entity_poly.pdbx_strand_id
1 'polypeptide(L)'
;MRLKIAKESLLNVLSHVVGAVERRHTLNILSNVKIQTNAQALTITGSDLEVELVASTVLTEGACIEAGETTVPARKLMEICKSLPTAALIDLQITEDQRCILKSGNSRFVLGTLPAEDYPLLTTENSQGTQVQVTQRELKRLFEKTAFAMAVQDVRFYLTGTLLEIDENQLRAVTTDGHRLALCEITASSTSSQLVQAIVPRKAVGELQRLLSIEDEQLTLLIGRELLNVTINTPSRDKEQGDITVRFTTKLIDGKFPDYRRVIPRGGDKHVLISHDVFKQSLQRVAILSNEKLRGVFLNFNQDSLQLRANNPEQDEAIEDLAIQYQNIPLEMSFNAQYLLDVLGVLDGDDVNMSMTEANQSVLVQDPAHPDQTYVVMPMRV
;
A
#
# COMPACT_ATOMS: atom_id res chain seq x y z
N MET A 1 -31.67 13.34 -11.02
CA MET A 1 -30.94 12.05 -11.04
C MET A 1 -31.77 10.99 -10.33
N ARG A 2 -32.04 9.88 -11.01
CA ARG A 2 -32.74 8.71 -10.45
C ARG A 2 -32.17 7.40 -11.01
N LEU A 3 -31.76 6.51 -10.11
CA LEU A 3 -31.08 5.25 -10.42
C LEU A 3 -31.78 4.09 -9.70
N LYS A 4 -32.10 3.02 -10.42
CA LYS A 4 -32.48 1.72 -9.86
C LYS A 4 -31.36 0.72 -10.11
N ILE A 5 -30.80 0.17 -9.04
CA ILE A 5 -29.63 -0.72 -9.12
C ILE A 5 -29.73 -1.84 -8.09
N ALA A 6 -29.16 -3.00 -8.41
CA ALA A 6 -29.00 -4.07 -7.43
C ALA A 6 -28.03 -3.65 -6.32
N LYS A 7 -28.30 -4.11 -5.10
CA LYS A 7 -27.45 -3.86 -3.92
C LYS A 7 -26.01 -4.25 -4.19
N GLU A 8 -25.79 -5.45 -4.71
CA GLU A 8 -24.48 -6.04 -4.95
C GLU A 8 -23.67 -5.21 -5.95
N SER A 9 -24.30 -4.75 -7.05
CA SER A 9 -23.65 -3.90 -8.05
C SER A 9 -23.23 -2.55 -7.47
N LEU A 10 -24.10 -1.86 -6.73
CA LEU A 10 -23.76 -0.57 -6.11
C LEU A 10 -22.68 -0.74 -5.04
N LEU A 11 -22.79 -1.77 -4.21
CA LEU A 11 -21.84 -2.05 -3.13
C LEU A 11 -20.45 -2.38 -3.68
N ASN A 12 -20.39 -3.13 -4.78
CA ASN A 12 -19.14 -3.48 -5.45
C ASN A 12 -18.42 -2.21 -5.95
N VAL A 13 -19.09 -1.33 -6.71
CA VAL A 13 -18.49 -0.06 -7.17
C VAL A 13 -18.06 0.84 -6.00
N LEU A 14 -18.92 0.99 -4.97
CA LEU A 14 -18.59 1.79 -3.79
C LEU A 14 -17.36 1.26 -3.04
N SER A 15 -17.15 -0.06 -3.00
CA SER A 15 -16.03 -0.66 -2.28
C SER A 15 -14.67 -0.27 -2.87
N HIS A 16 -14.62 0.07 -4.15
CA HIS A 16 -13.40 0.46 -4.84
C HIS A 16 -12.95 1.89 -4.51
N VAL A 17 -13.86 2.77 -4.09
CA VAL A 17 -13.55 4.22 -3.91
C VAL A 17 -13.65 4.70 -2.47
N VAL A 18 -14.37 3.97 -1.61
CA VAL A 18 -14.60 4.40 -0.22
C VAL A 18 -13.32 4.46 0.62
N GLY A 19 -12.26 3.74 0.24
CA GLY A 19 -10.97 3.72 0.94
C GLY A 19 -10.26 5.07 0.92
N ALA A 20 -10.38 5.81 -0.18
CA ALA A 20 -9.85 7.16 -0.32
C ALA A 20 -10.58 8.19 0.58
N VAL A 21 -11.84 7.93 0.95
CA VAL A 21 -12.69 8.88 1.68
C VAL A 21 -12.46 8.84 3.19
N GLU A 22 -12.06 9.97 3.76
CA GLU A 22 -11.87 10.13 5.20
C GLU A 22 -13.16 10.33 5.98
N ARG A 23 -13.15 9.96 7.27
CA ARG A 23 -14.33 10.17 8.15
C ARG A 23 -14.57 11.64 8.49
N ARG A 24 -13.50 12.41 8.58
CA ARG A 24 -13.50 13.84 8.90
C ARG A 24 -12.45 14.48 8.03
N HIS A 25 -12.90 15.36 7.16
CA HIS A 25 -12.03 16.14 6.30
C HIS A 25 -12.35 17.62 6.53
N THR A 26 -11.38 18.51 6.32
CA THR A 26 -11.57 19.96 6.47
C THR A 26 -12.62 20.50 5.50
N LEU A 27 -12.64 19.96 4.29
CA LEU A 27 -13.72 20.14 3.31
C LEU A 27 -14.77 19.04 3.45
N ASN A 28 -15.95 19.41 3.96
CA ASN A 28 -17.05 18.46 4.21
C ASN A 28 -17.48 17.65 2.97
N ILE A 29 -17.38 18.24 1.77
CA ILE A 29 -17.78 17.58 0.52
C ILE A 29 -16.95 16.33 0.22
N LEU A 30 -15.71 16.25 0.71
CA LEU A 30 -14.85 15.08 0.53
C LEU A 30 -15.17 13.92 1.47
N SER A 31 -16.04 14.14 2.47
CA SER A 31 -16.66 13.04 3.24
C SER A 31 -17.77 12.33 2.45
N ASN A 32 -18.17 12.91 1.31
CA ASN A 32 -19.09 12.31 0.36
C ASN A 32 -18.33 11.59 -0.76
N VAL A 33 -18.99 10.66 -1.42
CA VAL A 33 -18.63 10.22 -2.78
C VAL A 33 -19.42 11.05 -3.78
N LYS A 34 -18.77 11.44 -4.88
CA LYS A 34 -19.45 11.99 -6.06
C LYS A 34 -20.01 10.83 -6.86
N ILE A 35 -21.27 10.91 -7.25
CA ILE A 35 -21.97 9.90 -8.03
C ILE A 35 -22.41 10.57 -9.33
N GLN A 36 -22.05 9.99 -10.46
CA GLN A 36 -22.44 10.43 -11.79
C GLN A 36 -23.09 9.24 -12.50
N THR A 37 -24.24 9.47 -13.12
CA THR A 37 -24.96 8.43 -13.87
C THR A 37 -25.46 8.97 -15.19
N ASN A 38 -25.31 8.16 -16.23
CA ASN A 38 -25.95 8.35 -17.53
C ASN A 38 -26.62 7.04 -17.97
N ALA A 39 -27.12 6.98 -19.20
CA ALA A 39 -27.85 5.82 -19.70
C ALA A 39 -26.98 4.54 -19.79
N GLN A 40 -25.65 4.69 -19.88
CA GLN A 40 -24.72 3.58 -20.13
C GLN A 40 -23.87 3.21 -18.91
N ALA A 41 -23.57 4.16 -18.02
CA ALA A 41 -22.57 3.96 -16.99
C ALA A 41 -22.91 4.65 -15.67
N LEU A 42 -22.43 4.03 -14.60
CA LEU A 42 -22.34 4.59 -13.26
C LEU A 42 -20.86 4.85 -12.97
N THR A 43 -20.56 6.09 -12.59
CA THR A 43 -19.23 6.51 -12.15
C THR A 43 -19.34 7.04 -10.74
N ILE A 44 -18.51 6.51 -9.83
CA ILE A 44 -18.41 6.98 -8.45
C ILE A 44 -16.98 7.44 -8.21
N THR A 45 -16.81 8.62 -7.63
CA THR A 45 -15.52 9.20 -7.26
C THR A 45 -15.43 9.36 -5.74
N GLY A 46 -14.31 8.92 -5.17
CA GLY A 46 -13.91 9.20 -3.80
C GLY A 46 -12.51 9.82 -3.77
N SER A 47 -12.32 10.86 -2.96
CA SER A 47 -11.04 11.57 -2.87
C SER A 47 -10.85 12.19 -1.48
N ASP A 48 -9.59 12.41 -1.12
CA ASP A 48 -9.16 13.24 0.01
C ASP A 48 -8.18 14.35 -0.42
N LEU A 49 -8.08 14.64 -1.73
CA LEU A 49 -7.08 15.53 -2.37
C LEU A 49 -5.63 15.05 -2.35
N GLU A 50 -5.32 13.93 -1.69
CA GLU A 50 -4.03 13.25 -1.83
C GLU A 50 -4.17 12.08 -2.81
N VAL A 51 -5.22 11.28 -2.67
CA VAL A 51 -5.60 10.17 -3.54
C VAL A 51 -7.03 10.34 -4.04
N GLU A 52 -7.24 10.17 -5.34
CA GLU A 52 -8.53 10.15 -6.02
C GLU A 52 -8.73 8.79 -6.69
N LEU A 53 -9.89 8.17 -6.41
CA LEU A 53 -10.33 6.92 -6.99
C LEU A 53 -11.64 7.13 -7.74
N VAL A 54 -11.67 6.79 -9.02
CA VAL A 54 -12.86 6.87 -9.87
C VAL A 54 -13.20 5.48 -10.39
N ALA A 55 -14.22 4.86 -9.82
CA ALA A 55 -14.71 3.56 -10.28
C ALA A 55 -15.88 3.75 -11.26
N SER A 56 -15.80 3.10 -12.41
CA SER A 56 -16.84 3.11 -13.44
C SER A 56 -17.28 1.70 -13.78
N THR A 57 -18.58 1.51 -14.00
CA THR A 57 -19.16 0.25 -14.49
C THR A 57 -20.29 0.52 -15.46
N VAL A 58 -20.54 -0.43 -16.36
CA VAL A 58 -21.65 -0.37 -17.31
C VAL A 58 -22.96 -0.68 -16.57
N LEU A 59 -23.98 0.13 -16.82
CA LEU A 59 -25.32 -0.07 -16.26
C LEU A 59 -26.17 -0.97 -17.17
N THR A 60 -27.00 -1.78 -16.54
CA THR A 60 -28.07 -2.52 -17.25
C THR A 60 -29.11 -1.56 -17.81
N GLU A 61 -29.70 -1.92 -18.95
CA GLU A 61 -30.78 -1.13 -19.55
C GLU A 61 -31.92 -0.89 -18.55
N GLY A 62 -32.40 0.36 -18.46
CA GLY A 62 -33.46 0.77 -17.54
C GLY A 62 -33.01 0.99 -16.09
N ALA A 63 -31.73 0.78 -15.74
CA ALA A 63 -31.21 1.13 -14.42
C ALA A 63 -31.20 2.65 -14.20
N CYS A 64 -30.70 3.42 -15.17
CA CYS A 64 -30.76 4.88 -15.13
C CYS A 64 -32.14 5.36 -15.62
N ILE A 65 -32.97 5.89 -14.71
CA ILE A 65 -34.27 6.48 -15.05
C ILE A 65 -34.09 7.94 -15.44
N GLU A 66 -33.21 8.64 -14.73
CA GLU A 66 -32.90 10.04 -14.98
C GLU A 66 -31.41 10.27 -14.71
N ALA A 67 -30.68 10.67 -15.77
CA ALA A 67 -29.27 10.97 -15.67
C ALA A 67 -28.99 12.16 -14.74
N GLY A 68 -27.76 12.26 -14.27
CA GLY A 68 -27.30 13.41 -13.48
C GLY A 68 -26.19 13.04 -12.52
N GLU A 69 -25.85 14.01 -11.68
CA GLU A 69 -24.76 13.90 -10.72
C GLU A 69 -25.11 14.54 -9.37
N THR A 70 -24.49 14.03 -8.31
CA THR A 70 -24.64 14.53 -6.95
C THR A 70 -23.48 14.06 -6.07
N THR A 71 -23.46 14.45 -4.81
CA THR A 71 -22.57 13.86 -3.80
C THR A 71 -23.37 13.30 -2.63
N VAL A 72 -22.97 12.13 -2.11
CA VAL A 72 -23.68 11.45 -1.01
C VAL A 72 -22.68 11.02 0.07
N PRO A 73 -22.99 11.13 1.38
CA PRO A 73 -22.11 10.70 2.47
C PRO A 73 -21.66 9.24 2.32
N ALA A 74 -20.36 9.04 2.08
CA ALA A 74 -19.82 7.79 1.58
C ALA A 74 -20.04 6.61 2.54
N ARG A 75 -19.66 6.78 3.81
CA ARG A 75 -19.77 5.73 4.81
C ARG A 75 -21.22 5.40 5.17
N LYS A 76 -22.08 6.42 5.27
CA LYS A 76 -23.51 6.20 5.52
C LYS A 76 -24.14 5.42 4.37
N LEU A 77 -23.84 5.77 3.13
CA LEU A 77 -24.33 5.05 1.95
C LEU A 77 -23.84 3.59 1.94
N MET A 78 -22.55 3.37 2.20
CA MET A 78 -21.94 2.04 2.31
C MET A 78 -22.60 1.19 3.41
N GLU A 79 -22.79 1.73 4.60
CA GLU A 79 -23.44 1.04 5.73
C GLU A 79 -24.90 0.72 5.45
N ILE A 80 -25.65 1.66 4.85
CA ILE A 80 -27.03 1.42 4.42
C ILE A 80 -27.08 0.27 3.42
N CYS A 81 -26.26 0.29 2.37
CA CYS A 81 -26.23 -0.77 1.37
C CYS A 81 -25.91 -2.13 2.00
N LYS A 82 -24.94 -2.20 2.93
CA LYS A 82 -24.60 -3.44 3.65
C LYS A 82 -25.75 -3.99 4.50
N SER A 83 -26.57 -3.11 5.09
CA SER A 83 -27.68 -3.50 5.97
C SER A 83 -28.90 -4.11 5.25
N LEU A 84 -29.01 -3.89 3.94
CA LEU A 84 -30.13 -4.41 3.13
C LEU A 84 -30.04 -5.93 2.96
N PRO A 85 -31.15 -6.65 2.70
CA PRO A 85 -31.10 -8.08 2.42
C PRO A 85 -30.33 -8.37 1.11
N THR A 86 -29.89 -9.62 0.93
CA THR A 86 -29.26 -10.08 -0.31
C THR A 86 -30.23 -9.96 -1.49
N ALA A 87 -29.70 -9.62 -2.68
CA ALA A 87 -30.46 -9.40 -3.92
C ALA A 87 -31.52 -8.27 -3.82
N ALA A 88 -31.33 -7.34 -2.88
CA ALA A 88 -32.21 -6.19 -2.75
C ALA A 88 -32.04 -5.22 -3.93
N LEU A 89 -33.16 -4.66 -4.39
CA LEU A 89 -33.14 -3.55 -5.35
C LEU A 89 -33.16 -2.21 -4.61
N ILE A 90 -32.32 -1.28 -5.07
CA ILE A 90 -32.17 0.07 -4.52
C ILE A 90 -32.72 1.07 -5.54
N ASP A 91 -33.70 1.89 -5.14
CA ASP A 91 -34.15 3.08 -5.88
C ASP A 91 -33.54 4.32 -5.22
N LEU A 92 -32.59 4.94 -5.91
CA LEU A 92 -31.90 6.17 -5.51
C LEU A 92 -32.54 7.34 -6.25
N GLN A 93 -33.10 8.30 -5.52
CA GLN A 93 -33.71 9.50 -6.08
C GLN A 93 -33.09 10.75 -5.44
N ILE A 94 -32.58 11.65 -6.28
CA ILE A 94 -32.10 12.97 -5.85
C ILE A 94 -33.19 13.99 -6.08
N THR A 95 -33.50 14.76 -5.05
CA THR A 95 -34.52 15.81 -5.07
C THR A 95 -33.87 17.19 -5.21
N GLU A 96 -34.67 18.19 -5.61
CA GLU A 96 -34.22 19.57 -5.77
C GLU A 96 -33.77 20.23 -4.44
N ASP A 97 -34.24 19.73 -3.30
CA ASP A 97 -33.86 20.20 -1.95
C ASP A 97 -32.55 19.59 -1.42
N GLN A 98 -31.68 19.07 -2.31
CA GLN A 98 -30.39 18.46 -1.98
C GLN A 98 -30.54 17.28 -1.00
N ARG A 99 -31.51 16.40 -1.25
CA ARG A 99 -31.70 15.16 -0.50
C ARG A 99 -31.56 13.95 -1.42
N CYS A 100 -30.87 12.93 -0.93
CA CYS A 100 -30.80 11.61 -1.53
C CYS A 100 -31.78 10.70 -0.79
N ILE A 101 -32.86 10.31 -1.48
CA ILE A 101 -33.84 9.35 -0.99
C ILE A 101 -33.46 7.98 -1.53
N LEU A 102 -33.13 7.06 -0.63
CA LEU A 102 -32.84 5.66 -0.94
C LEU A 102 -34.01 4.79 -0.46
N LYS A 103 -34.64 4.06 -1.37
CA LYS A 103 -35.71 3.10 -1.06
C LYS A 103 -35.27 1.68 -1.41
N SER A 104 -35.57 0.73 -0.52
CA SER A 104 -35.39 -0.69 -0.80
C SER A 104 -36.36 -1.50 0.07
N GLY A 105 -37.24 -2.30 -0.55
CA GLY A 105 -38.33 -2.96 0.14
C GLY A 105 -39.18 -1.99 0.97
N ASN A 106 -39.33 -2.27 2.26
CA ASN A 106 -40.07 -1.42 3.21
C ASN A 106 -39.20 -0.33 3.86
N SER A 107 -37.92 -0.24 3.49
CA SER A 107 -36.98 0.71 4.07
C SER A 107 -36.88 1.98 3.23
N ARG A 108 -36.87 3.13 3.91
CA ARG A 108 -36.67 4.45 3.31
C ARG A 108 -35.62 5.23 4.10
N PHE A 109 -34.54 5.61 3.46
CA PHE A 109 -33.48 6.43 4.02
C PHE A 109 -33.43 7.78 3.30
N VAL A 110 -33.04 8.83 4.04
CA VAL A 110 -32.87 10.17 3.47
C VAL A 110 -31.55 10.76 3.96
N LEU A 111 -30.65 11.03 3.01
CA LEU A 111 -29.33 11.62 3.25
C LEU A 111 -29.30 13.04 2.69
N GLY A 112 -28.53 13.94 3.32
CA GLY A 112 -28.22 15.23 2.72
C GLY A 112 -27.14 15.08 1.67
N THR A 113 -27.28 15.78 0.55
CA THR A 113 -26.28 15.83 -0.54
C THR A 113 -25.62 17.19 -0.59
N LEU A 114 -24.51 17.29 -1.32
CA LEU A 114 -23.93 18.57 -1.72
C LEU A 114 -23.83 18.62 -3.26
N PRO A 115 -23.77 19.82 -3.86
CA PRO A 115 -23.64 19.99 -5.30
C PRO A 115 -22.40 19.26 -5.86
N ALA A 116 -22.50 18.69 -7.05
CA ALA A 116 -21.45 17.85 -7.64
C ALA A 116 -20.33 18.68 -8.30
N GLU A 117 -20.66 19.90 -8.71
CA GLU A 117 -19.76 20.90 -9.28
C GLU A 117 -18.74 21.42 -8.25
N ASP A 118 -19.10 21.40 -6.97
CA ASP A 118 -18.22 21.81 -5.87
C ASP A 118 -17.22 20.71 -5.49
N TYR A 119 -17.38 19.48 -6.01
CA TYR A 119 -16.51 18.36 -5.66
C TYR A 119 -15.14 18.53 -6.35
N PRO A 120 -14.05 18.70 -5.59
CA PRO A 120 -12.75 18.97 -6.17
C PRO A 120 -12.17 17.69 -6.78
N LEU A 121 -11.55 17.83 -7.95
CA LEU A 121 -10.88 16.75 -8.67
C LEU A 121 -9.39 17.04 -8.77
N LEU A 122 -8.58 15.98 -8.79
CA LEU A 122 -7.16 16.07 -9.10
C LEU A 122 -6.98 16.23 -10.61
N THR A 123 -7.04 17.46 -11.09
CA THR A 123 -6.68 17.78 -12.47
C THR A 123 -5.17 17.93 -12.60
N THR A 124 -4.64 17.50 -13.75
CA THR A 124 -3.33 17.96 -14.21
C THR A 124 -3.49 18.61 -15.57
N GLU A 125 -2.92 19.80 -15.73
CA GLU A 125 -2.84 20.48 -17.02
C GLU A 125 -1.77 19.85 -17.93
N ASN A 126 -0.97 18.91 -17.41
CA ASN A 126 0.16 18.33 -18.12
C ASN A 126 -0.17 16.90 -18.57
N SER A 127 -0.45 16.71 -19.86
CA SER A 127 -0.50 15.37 -20.47
C SER A 127 0.88 14.73 -20.66
N GLN A 128 1.94 15.40 -20.19
CA GLN A 128 3.32 14.90 -20.23
C GLN A 128 3.64 14.15 -18.94
N GLY A 129 3.93 12.86 -19.09
CA GLY A 129 4.45 12.00 -18.04
C GLY A 129 5.19 10.81 -18.67
N THR A 130 6.06 10.20 -17.88
CA THR A 130 6.74 8.96 -18.28
C THR A 130 5.75 7.82 -18.18
N GLN A 131 5.59 7.07 -19.26
CA GLN A 131 4.80 5.85 -19.24
C GLN A 131 5.69 4.68 -18.81
N VAL A 132 5.22 3.92 -17.83
CA VAL A 132 5.87 2.68 -17.37
C VAL A 132 4.89 1.53 -17.53
N GLN A 133 5.35 0.49 -18.20
CA GLN A 133 4.63 -0.73 -18.52
C GLN A 133 5.06 -1.82 -17.54
N VAL A 134 4.12 -2.29 -16.73
CA VAL A 134 4.35 -3.27 -15.65
C VAL A 134 3.06 -4.08 -15.42
N THR A 135 3.14 -5.32 -14.98
CA THR A 135 1.92 -6.10 -14.66
C THR A 135 1.33 -5.72 -13.29
N GLN A 136 0.05 -6.04 -13.05
CA GLN A 136 -0.57 -5.85 -11.73
C GLN A 136 0.20 -6.61 -10.64
N ARG A 137 0.53 -7.89 -10.88
CA ARG A 137 1.28 -8.74 -9.95
C ARG A 137 2.61 -8.13 -9.55
N GLU A 138 3.40 -7.68 -10.52
CA GLU A 138 4.74 -7.13 -10.27
C GLU A 138 4.66 -5.81 -9.50
N LEU A 139 3.75 -4.91 -9.88
CA LEU A 139 3.55 -3.64 -9.17
C LEU A 139 3.06 -3.88 -7.73
N LYS A 140 2.18 -4.86 -7.54
CA LYS A 140 1.71 -5.26 -6.21
C LYS A 140 2.86 -5.79 -5.36
N ARG A 141 3.69 -6.67 -5.91
CA ARG A 141 4.88 -7.22 -5.25
C ARG A 141 5.81 -6.11 -4.76
N LEU A 142 6.10 -5.11 -5.60
CA LEU A 142 6.95 -3.98 -5.21
C LEU A 142 6.45 -3.31 -3.91
N PHE A 143 5.15 -3.04 -3.80
CA PHE A 143 4.58 -2.40 -2.62
C PHE A 143 4.52 -3.36 -1.41
N GLU A 144 4.12 -4.61 -1.60
CA GLU A 144 4.05 -5.60 -0.53
C GLU A 144 5.42 -5.86 0.11
N LYS A 145 6.48 -5.91 -0.70
CA LYS A 145 7.85 -6.17 -0.23
C LYS A 145 8.53 -4.96 0.40
N THR A 146 7.96 -3.75 0.31
CA THR A 146 8.63 -2.53 0.78
C THR A 146 7.81 -1.69 1.77
N ALA A 147 6.48 -1.68 1.69
CA ALA A 147 5.65 -0.70 2.40
C ALA A 147 5.84 -0.63 3.94
N PHE A 148 6.26 -1.73 4.58
CA PHE A 148 6.47 -1.79 6.03
C PHE A 148 7.59 -0.86 6.53
N ALA A 149 8.54 -0.49 5.68
CA ALA A 149 9.68 0.36 6.05
C ALA A 149 9.43 1.86 5.81
N MET A 150 8.23 2.29 5.41
CA MET A 150 7.85 3.71 5.35
C MET A 150 7.67 4.30 6.76
N ALA A 151 8.17 5.52 6.98
CA ALA A 151 7.94 6.26 8.22
C ALA A 151 6.46 6.59 8.43
N VAL A 152 6.08 6.82 9.69
CA VAL A 152 4.74 7.23 10.09
C VAL A 152 4.81 8.58 10.80
N GLN A 153 4.12 9.58 10.27
CA GLN A 153 4.05 10.94 10.85
C GLN A 153 5.44 11.58 11.10
N ASP A 154 6.40 11.34 10.20
CA ASP A 154 7.72 11.98 10.25
C ASP A 154 7.65 13.40 9.65
N VAL A 155 8.45 14.31 10.22
CA VAL A 155 8.60 15.69 9.73
C VAL A 155 9.23 15.74 8.33
N ARG A 156 10.00 14.70 7.97
CA ARG A 156 10.57 14.50 6.64
C ARG A 156 9.57 13.75 5.77
N PHE A 157 8.68 14.49 5.12
CA PHE A 157 7.59 13.91 4.32
C PHE A 157 8.05 12.90 3.26
N TYR A 158 9.25 13.05 2.69
CA TYR A 158 9.78 12.08 1.72
C TYR A 158 9.99 10.66 2.29
N LEU A 159 10.08 10.49 3.61
CA LEU A 159 10.18 9.18 4.28
C LEU A 159 8.82 8.52 4.52
N THR A 160 7.73 9.26 4.45
CA THR A 160 6.39 8.71 4.66
C THR A 160 5.83 8.05 3.39
N GLY A 161 6.47 8.25 2.24
CA GLY A 161 6.09 7.66 0.97
C GLY A 161 7.02 6.55 0.50
N THR A 162 6.63 5.91 -0.60
CA THR A 162 7.46 4.97 -1.35
C THR A 162 8.07 5.67 -2.56
N LEU A 163 9.39 5.63 -2.68
CA LEU A 163 10.06 6.04 -3.92
C LEU A 163 9.82 4.97 -4.98
N LEU A 164 9.11 5.32 -6.05
CA LEU A 164 9.18 4.62 -7.33
C LEU A 164 10.28 5.27 -8.17
N GLU A 165 11.28 4.48 -8.56
CA GLU A 165 12.34 4.90 -9.46
C GLU A 165 12.34 3.98 -10.68
N ILE A 166 12.25 4.57 -11.88
CA ILE A 166 12.41 3.86 -13.14
C ILE A 166 13.71 4.33 -13.79
N ASP A 167 14.63 3.39 -13.95
CA ASP A 167 15.94 3.61 -14.55
C ASP A 167 16.16 2.51 -15.60
N GLU A 168 16.29 2.92 -16.87
CA GLU A 168 16.26 2.04 -18.03
C GLU A 168 15.05 1.09 -18.02
N ASN A 169 15.28 -0.21 -17.80
CA ASN A 169 14.26 -1.27 -17.79
C ASN A 169 13.96 -1.80 -16.38
N GLN A 170 14.36 -1.09 -15.33
CA GLN A 170 14.20 -1.53 -13.94
C GLN A 170 13.32 -0.54 -13.18
N LEU A 171 12.11 -0.99 -12.81
CA LEU A 171 11.26 -0.28 -11.86
C LEU A 171 11.57 -0.80 -10.46
N ARG A 172 11.89 0.12 -9.55
CA ARG A 172 12.18 -0.22 -8.16
C ARG A 172 11.30 0.59 -7.21
N ALA A 173 10.93 -0.06 -6.11
CA ALA A 173 10.32 0.58 -4.95
C ALA A 173 11.36 0.65 -3.83
N VAL A 174 11.51 1.83 -3.22
CA VAL A 174 12.40 2.05 -2.07
C VAL A 174 11.66 2.76 -0.96
N THR A 175 11.81 2.26 0.26
CA THR A 175 11.18 2.81 1.47
C THR A 175 12.16 2.80 2.62
N THR A 176 12.10 3.81 3.48
CA THR A 176 12.94 3.89 4.68
C THR A 176 12.31 4.83 5.71
N ASP A 177 12.52 4.52 6.99
CA ASP A 177 12.15 5.35 8.13
C ASP A 177 13.38 6.01 8.78
N GLY A 178 14.56 5.81 8.19
CA GLY A 178 15.86 6.25 8.72
C GLY A 178 16.53 5.24 9.66
N HIS A 179 15.85 4.16 10.05
CA HIS A 179 16.40 3.07 10.86
C HIS A 179 16.52 1.75 10.09
N ARG A 180 15.71 1.59 9.05
CA ARG A 180 15.74 0.45 8.14
C ARG A 180 15.35 0.89 6.74
N LEU A 181 15.72 0.08 5.75
CA LEU A 181 15.42 0.32 4.35
C LEU A 181 14.97 -0.96 3.69
N ALA A 182 13.93 -0.88 2.86
CA ALA A 182 13.48 -1.96 1.99
C ALA A 182 13.53 -1.50 0.54
N LEU A 183 14.10 -2.36 -0.31
CA LEU A 183 14.19 -2.18 -1.74
C LEU A 183 13.68 -3.46 -2.41
N CYS A 184 12.81 -3.28 -3.41
CA CYS A 184 12.42 -4.35 -4.32
C CYS A 184 12.52 -3.82 -5.74
N GLU A 185 12.99 -4.64 -6.67
CA GLU A 185 13.08 -4.28 -8.09
C GLU A 185 12.43 -5.32 -9.00
N ILE A 186 11.94 -4.86 -10.14
CA ILE A 186 11.34 -5.68 -11.18
C ILE A 186 11.73 -5.13 -12.55
N THR A 187 11.63 -5.96 -13.57
CA THR A 187 11.73 -5.49 -14.95
C THR A 187 10.45 -4.75 -15.34
N ALA A 188 10.61 -3.57 -15.94
CA ALA A 188 9.50 -2.79 -16.48
C ALA A 188 9.97 -2.02 -17.73
N SER A 189 9.08 -1.82 -18.70
CA SER A 189 9.41 -1.02 -19.89
C SER A 189 9.02 0.44 -19.67
N SER A 190 9.90 1.37 -20.05
CA SER A 190 9.70 2.81 -19.87
C SER A 190 9.80 3.56 -21.18
N THR A 191 9.03 4.65 -21.33
CA THR A 191 9.20 5.59 -22.45
C THR A 191 10.34 6.58 -22.23
N SER A 192 10.87 6.69 -21.01
CA SER A 192 11.97 7.62 -20.68
C SER A 192 13.32 6.94 -20.88
N SER A 193 14.27 7.67 -21.46
CA SER A 193 15.69 7.29 -21.53
C SER A 193 16.51 7.80 -20.33
N GLN A 194 15.89 8.54 -19.42
CA GLN A 194 16.51 9.05 -18.20
C GLN A 194 15.82 8.49 -16.97
N LEU A 195 16.56 8.44 -15.86
CA LEU A 195 16.05 8.09 -14.54
C LEU A 195 14.90 9.03 -14.14
N VAL A 196 13.77 8.44 -13.75
CA VAL A 196 12.59 9.16 -13.24
C VAL A 196 12.27 8.68 -11.84
N GLN A 197 11.98 9.62 -10.95
CA GLN A 197 11.63 9.36 -9.56
C GLN A 197 10.27 9.96 -9.23
N ALA A 198 9.47 9.22 -8.47
CA ALA A 198 8.19 9.66 -7.94
C ALA A 198 8.02 9.11 -6.53
N ILE A 199 7.69 9.98 -5.57
CA ILE A 199 7.45 9.57 -4.19
C ILE A 199 5.94 9.46 -3.99
N VAL A 200 5.44 8.24 -3.86
CA VAL A 200 4.02 7.93 -3.72
C VAL A 200 3.63 7.96 -2.24
N PRO A 201 2.62 8.73 -1.82
CA PRO A 201 2.19 8.81 -0.43
C PRO A 201 1.78 7.47 0.17
N ARG A 202 1.95 7.32 1.50
CA ARG A 202 1.60 6.10 2.24
C ARG A 202 0.19 5.60 1.94
N LYS A 203 -0.78 6.52 1.95
CA LYS A 203 -2.20 6.21 1.74
C LYS A 203 -2.47 5.72 0.32
N ALA A 204 -1.88 6.40 -0.66
CA ALA A 204 -1.91 6.01 -2.06
C ALA A 204 -1.33 4.61 -2.29
N VAL A 205 -0.20 4.29 -1.65
CA VAL A 205 0.39 2.93 -1.68
C VAL A 205 -0.56 1.88 -1.09
N GLY A 206 -1.24 2.20 0.02
CA GLY A 206 -2.23 1.31 0.63
C GLY A 206 -3.44 1.04 -0.28
N GLU A 207 -3.97 2.09 -0.93
CA GLU A 207 -5.08 1.93 -1.88
C GLU A 207 -4.66 1.18 -3.13
N LEU A 208 -3.45 1.40 -3.66
CA LEU A 208 -2.91 0.61 -4.78
C LEU A 208 -2.80 -0.87 -4.42
N GLN A 209 -2.23 -1.22 -3.26
CA GLN A 209 -2.15 -2.62 -2.83
C GLN A 209 -3.52 -3.30 -2.73
N ARG A 210 -4.54 -2.55 -2.29
CA ARG A 210 -5.92 -3.05 -2.19
C ARG A 210 -6.58 -3.24 -3.55
N LEU A 211 -6.30 -2.37 -4.53
CA LEU A 211 -6.89 -2.41 -5.87
C LEU A 211 -6.20 -3.42 -6.79
N LEU A 212 -4.89 -3.59 -6.65
CA LEU A 212 -4.10 -4.49 -7.49
C LEU A 212 -4.41 -5.96 -7.16
N SER A 213 -4.52 -6.77 -8.22
CA SER A 213 -4.67 -8.22 -8.13
C SER A 213 -3.32 -8.93 -8.31
N ILE A 214 -3.34 -10.26 -8.24
CA ILE A 214 -2.18 -11.12 -8.50
C ILE A 214 -2.15 -11.62 -9.95
N GLU A 215 -2.91 -11.01 -10.85
CA GLU A 215 -2.95 -11.35 -12.28
C GLU A 215 -1.81 -10.67 -13.05
N ASP A 216 -1.37 -11.30 -14.15
CA ASP A 216 -0.36 -10.74 -15.05
C ASP A 216 -1.00 -9.79 -16.09
N GLU A 217 -2.00 -9.01 -15.69
CA GLU A 217 -2.60 -8.00 -16.55
C GLU A 217 -1.65 -6.79 -16.65
N GLN A 218 -1.40 -6.35 -17.89
CA GLN A 218 -0.54 -5.21 -18.16
C GLN A 218 -1.16 -3.90 -17.72
N LEU A 219 -0.42 -3.12 -16.94
CA LEU A 219 -0.76 -1.75 -16.54
C LEU A 219 0.14 -0.75 -17.24
N THR A 220 -0.43 0.42 -17.51
CA THR A 220 0.32 1.62 -17.89
C THR A 220 0.27 2.62 -16.74
N LEU A 221 1.39 2.79 -16.05
CA LEU A 221 1.61 3.88 -15.10
C LEU A 221 1.95 5.14 -15.88
N LEU A 222 1.33 6.27 -15.54
CA LEU A 222 1.69 7.58 -16.04
C LEU A 222 2.27 8.40 -14.89
N ILE A 223 3.60 8.54 -14.88
CA ILE A 223 4.35 9.25 -13.85
C ILE A 223 4.61 10.68 -14.34
N GLY A 224 3.86 11.63 -13.80
CA GLY A 224 4.08 13.06 -14.00
C GLY A 224 5.01 13.65 -12.94
N ARG A 225 5.18 14.98 -12.96
CA ARG A 225 5.92 15.70 -11.92
C ARG A 225 5.17 15.77 -10.59
N GLU A 226 3.86 15.97 -10.66
CA GLU A 226 3.02 16.21 -9.48
C GLU A 226 2.03 15.08 -9.21
N LEU A 227 1.67 14.29 -10.24
CA LEU A 227 0.68 13.23 -10.13
C LEU A 227 1.22 11.91 -10.68
N LEU A 228 0.77 10.80 -10.08
CA LEU A 228 0.83 9.47 -10.67
C LEU A 228 -0.60 9.03 -11.03
N ASN A 229 -0.77 8.50 -12.23
CA ASN A 229 -2.04 7.95 -12.70
C ASN A 229 -1.88 6.49 -13.12
N VAL A 230 -2.89 5.67 -12.85
CA VAL A 230 -3.02 4.31 -13.38
C VAL A 230 -4.49 3.97 -13.56
N THR A 231 -4.81 3.25 -14.63
CA THR A 231 -6.14 2.67 -14.84
C THR A 231 -6.05 1.17 -14.62
N ILE A 232 -6.87 0.66 -13.70
CA ILE A 232 -6.87 -0.75 -13.28
C ILE A 232 -8.21 -1.35 -13.65
N ASN A 233 -8.20 -2.44 -14.40
CA ASN A 233 -9.41 -3.21 -14.63
C ASN A 233 -9.55 -4.25 -13.52
N THR A 234 -10.76 -4.36 -13.00
CA THR A 234 -11.13 -5.37 -12.00
C THR A 234 -12.14 -6.30 -12.68
N PRO A 235 -11.68 -7.45 -13.20
CA PRO A 235 -12.58 -8.40 -13.85
C PRO A 235 -13.58 -8.91 -12.82
N SER A 236 -14.85 -8.97 -13.21
CA SER A 236 -15.88 -9.41 -12.29
C SER A 236 -15.79 -10.91 -12.01
N ARG A 237 -15.83 -11.28 -10.71
CA ARG A 237 -15.93 -12.68 -10.28
C ARG A 237 -17.35 -13.22 -10.43
N ASP A 238 -18.34 -12.34 -10.37
CA ASP A 238 -19.76 -12.65 -10.58
C ASP A 238 -20.15 -12.17 -11.97
N LYS A 239 -20.49 -13.07 -12.90
CA LYS A 239 -20.87 -12.70 -14.28
C LYS A 239 -22.05 -11.72 -14.38
N GLU A 240 -22.82 -11.56 -13.31
CA GLU A 240 -23.93 -10.59 -13.20
C GLU A 240 -23.46 -9.17 -12.86
N GLN A 241 -22.27 -9.02 -12.26
CA GLN A 241 -21.62 -7.75 -12.03
C GLN A 241 -20.76 -7.44 -13.26
N GLY A 242 -20.98 -6.30 -13.90
CA GLY A 242 -20.18 -5.87 -15.04
C GLY A 242 -18.73 -5.62 -14.64
N ASP A 243 -17.84 -5.56 -15.63
CA ASP A 243 -16.44 -5.18 -15.40
C ASP A 243 -16.37 -3.78 -14.77
N ILE A 244 -15.45 -3.62 -13.83
CA ILE A 244 -15.18 -2.35 -13.16
C ILE A 244 -13.82 -1.85 -13.61
N THR A 245 -13.79 -0.61 -14.08
CA THR A 245 -12.54 0.10 -14.34
C THR A 245 -12.36 1.15 -13.27
N VAL A 246 -11.20 1.12 -12.60
CA VAL A 246 -10.82 2.09 -11.57
C VAL A 246 -9.71 2.97 -12.12
N ARG A 247 -9.96 4.26 -12.27
CA ARG A 247 -8.91 5.26 -12.49
C ARG A 247 -8.41 5.72 -11.13
N PHE A 248 -7.12 5.53 -10.91
CA PHE A 248 -6.39 5.94 -9.72
C PHE A 248 -5.54 7.15 -10.07
N THR A 249 -5.60 8.18 -9.23
CA THR A 249 -4.76 9.37 -9.32
C THR A 249 -4.26 9.72 -7.92
N THR A 250 -2.96 9.99 -7.76
CA THR A 250 -2.40 10.45 -6.49
C THR A 250 -1.50 11.64 -6.71
N LYS A 251 -1.53 12.59 -5.77
CA LYS A 251 -0.50 13.63 -5.66
C LYS A 251 0.80 12.98 -5.19
N LEU A 252 1.91 13.32 -5.83
CA LEU A 252 3.24 12.90 -5.44
C LEU A 252 3.78 13.81 -4.34
N ILE A 253 4.60 13.24 -3.44
CA ILE A 253 5.28 14.02 -2.41
C ILE A 253 6.37 14.84 -3.07
N ASP A 254 6.30 16.17 -2.92
CA ASP A 254 7.38 17.07 -3.32
C ASP A 254 8.53 16.96 -2.32
N GLY A 255 9.61 16.32 -2.75
CA GLY A 255 10.78 16.09 -1.92
C GLY A 255 11.86 15.31 -2.66
N LYS A 256 13.09 15.47 -2.20
CA LYS A 256 14.23 14.68 -2.70
C LYS A 256 14.43 13.47 -1.80
N PHE A 257 14.18 12.28 -2.33
CA PHE A 257 14.48 11.04 -1.61
C PHE A 257 16.00 10.90 -1.40
N PRO A 258 16.46 10.39 -0.25
CA PRO A 258 17.88 10.18 0.00
C PRO A 258 18.53 9.24 -1.03
N ASP A 259 19.83 9.40 -1.27
CA ASP A 259 20.58 8.49 -2.12
C ASP A 259 20.77 7.13 -1.42
N TYR A 260 19.79 6.24 -1.61
CA TYR A 260 19.71 4.94 -0.97
C TYR A 260 20.88 4.02 -1.34
N ARG A 261 21.49 4.21 -2.53
CA ARG A 261 22.62 3.39 -3.01
C ARG A 261 23.83 3.51 -2.08
N ARG A 262 23.95 4.62 -1.34
CA ARG A 262 25.03 4.87 -0.36
C ARG A 262 24.76 4.24 1.01
N VAL A 263 23.50 3.91 1.31
CA VAL A 263 23.08 3.32 2.59
C VAL A 263 23.16 1.80 2.55
N ILE A 264 23.02 1.21 1.36
CA ILE A 264 23.15 -0.24 1.16
C ILE A 264 24.63 -0.63 1.25
N PRO A 265 25.06 -1.42 2.26
CA PRO A 265 26.44 -1.82 2.41
C PRO A 265 26.86 -2.74 1.24
N ARG A 266 27.94 -2.37 0.55
CA ARG A 266 28.55 -3.18 -0.52
C ARG A 266 29.82 -3.82 0.01
N GLY A 267 29.79 -5.14 0.24
CA GLY A 267 30.98 -5.88 0.69
C GLY A 267 30.97 -6.27 2.17
N GLY A 268 29.90 -6.91 2.64
CA GLY A 268 29.96 -7.66 3.90
C GLY A 268 31.00 -8.77 3.80
N ASP A 269 31.88 -8.87 4.79
CA ASP A 269 32.89 -9.93 4.89
C ASP A 269 32.39 -11.14 5.71
N LYS A 270 31.26 -10.96 6.40
CA LYS A 270 30.63 -11.97 7.26
C LYS A 270 29.24 -12.29 6.72
N HIS A 271 29.08 -13.49 6.18
CA HIS A 271 27.79 -14.00 5.69
C HIS A 271 27.28 -15.09 6.61
N VAL A 272 26.00 -15.00 6.98
CA VAL A 272 25.28 -15.99 7.77
C VAL A 272 24.07 -16.45 6.97
N LEU A 273 23.86 -17.75 6.88
CA LEU A 273 22.63 -18.34 6.35
C LEU A 273 21.86 -19.02 7.48
N ILE A 274 20.57 -18.69 7.60
CA ILE A 274 19.68 -19.15 8.68
C ILE A 274 18.36 -19.61 8.09
N SER A 275 17.80 -20.73 8.58
CA SER A 275 16.45 -21.12 8.22
C SER A 275 15.44 -20.05 8.67
N HIS A 276 14.60 -19.59 7.75
CA HIS A 276 13.63 -18.52 7.94
C HIS A 276 12.71 -18.76 9.14
N ASP A 277 12.05 -19.92 9.17
CA ASP A 277 11.06 -20.23 10.21
C ASP A 277 11.70 -20.37 11.58
N VAL A 278 12.87 -21.02 11.66
CA VAL A 278 13.64 -21.13 12.90
C VAL A 278 14.00 -19.75 13.42
N PHE A 279 14.55 -18.89 12.57
CA PHE A 279 14.96 -17.55 12.97
C PHE A 279 13.79 -16.71 13.46
N LYS A 280 12.68 -16.68 12.69
CA LYS A 280 11.49 -15.91 13.02
C LYS A 280 10.88 -16.34 14.35
N GLN A 281 10.74 -17.64 14.58
CA GLN A 281 10.13 -18.19 15.80
C GLN A 281 11.01 -17.94 17.04
N SER A 282 12.32 -18.16 16.93
CA SER A 282 13.27 -17.89 18.04
C SER A 282 13.31 -16.40 18.37
N LEU A 283 13.35 -15.53 17.36
CA LEU A 283 13.33 -14.08 17.55
C LEU A 283 12.02 -13.61 18.19
N GLN A 284 10.87 -14.17 17.81
CA GLN A 284 9.58 -13.87 18.44
C GLN A 284 9.57 -14.22 19.93
N ARG A 285 10.09 -15.39 20.31
CA ARG A 285 10.15 -15.82 21.71
C ARG A 285 11.06 -14.93 22.55
N VAL A 286 12.28 -14.66 22.07
CA VAL A 286 13.25 -13.84 22.80
C VAL A 286 12.77 -12.39 22.91
N ALA A 287 12.07 -11.86 21.91
CA ALA A 287 11.53 -10.51 21.94
C ALA A 287 10.45 -10.28 23.02
N ILE A 288 9.83 -11.33 23.58
CA ILE A 288 8.82 -11.21 24.66
C ILE A 288 9.42 -10.56 25.91
N LEU A 289 10.66 -10.91 26.25
CA LEU A 289 11.38 -10.37 27.42
C LEU A 289 12.32 -9.21 27.06
N SER A 290 12.16 -8.61 25.88
CA SER A 290 12.84 -7.36 25.52
C SER A 290 12.13 -6.14 26.11
N ASN A 291 12.83 -5.02 26.23
CA ASN A 291 12.22 -3.75 26.61
C ASN A 291 11.02 -3.40 25.71
N GLU A 292 9.85 -3.12 26.31
CA GLU A 292 8.60 -2.90 25.56
C GLU A 292 8.66 -1.77 24.51
N LYS A 293 9.44 -0.71 24.80
CA LYS A 293 9.54 0.48 23.94
C LYS A 293 10.67 0.36 22.94
N LEU A 294 11.84 -0.08 23.38
CA LEU A 294 13.05 -0.13 22.55
C LEU A 294 13.11 -1.41 21.71
N ARG A 295 12.50 -2.51 22.19
CA ARG A 295 12.48 -3.84 21.57
C ARG A 295 13.88 -4.35 21.20
N GLY A 296 14.88 -4.04 22.03
CA GLY A 296 16.27 -4.41 21.79
C GLY A 296 16.53 -5.90 22.02
N VAL A 297 17.24 -6.53 21.09
CA VAL A 297 17.74 -7.91 21.18
C VAL A 297 19.22 -7.94 20.79
N PHE A 298 19.99 -8.81 21.43
CA PHE A 298 21.38 -9.10 21.11
C PHE A 298 21.46 -10.38 20.28
N LEU A 299 22.22 -10.32 19.18
CA LEU A 299 22.53 -11.44 18.31
C LEU A 299 24.04 -11.70 18.41
N ASN A 300 24.42 -12.84 19.01
CA ASN A 300 25.81 -13.27 19.10
C ASN A 300 26.07 -14.39 18.09
N PHE A 301 26.77 -14.04 17.02
CA PHE A 301 27.16 -14.95 15.96
C PHE A 301 28.43 -15.69 16.37
N ASN A 302 28.35 -17.01 16.46
CA ASN A 302 29.48 -17.93 16.69
C ASN A 302 29.52 -18.97 15.58
N GLN A 303 30.61 -19.74 15.50
CA GLN A 303 30.74 -20.79 14.50
C GLN A 303 29.57 -21.78 14.61
N ASP A 304 28.79 -21.89 13.54
CA ASP A 304 27.58 -22.71 13.38
C ASP A 304 26.46 -22.49 14.44
N SER A 305 26.52 -21.40 15.21
CA SER A 305 25.57 -21.12 16.30
C SER A 305 25.27 -19.63 16.44
N LEU A 306 23.99 -19.27 16.49
CA LEU A 306 23.52 -17.92 16.83
C LEU A 306 22.86 -17.98 18.21
N GLN A 307 23.30 -17.11 19.11
CA GLN A 307 22.58 -16.87 20.36
C GLN A 307 21.77 -15.59 20.26
N LEU A 308 20.48 -15.70 20.55
CA LEU A 308 19.58 -14.57 20.74
C LEU A 308 19.44 -14.30 22.23
N ARG A 309 19.65 -13.06 22.66
CA ARG A 309 19.47 -12.64 24.05
C ARG A 309 18.65 -11.36 24.16
N ALA A 310 17.73 -11.31 25.10
CA ALA A 310 17.00 -10.10 25.45
C ALA A 310 16.83 -9.97 26.97
N ASN A 311 16.74 -8.73 27.43
CA ASN A 311 16.40 -8.40 28.81
C ASN A 311 15.50 -7.16 28.89
N ASN A 312 14.84 -7.01 30.03
CA ASN A 312 13.95 -5.89 30.34
C ASN A 312 14.36 -5.21 31.67
N PRO A 313 13.78 -4.03 32.00
CA PRO A 313 14.05 -3.33 33.27
C PRO A 313 13.72 -4.16 34.52
N GLU A 314 12.81 -5.12 34.42
CA GLU A 314 12.40 -6.05 35.48
C GLU A 314 13.45 -7.15 35.73
N GLN A 315 14.55 -7.17 34.98
CA GLN A 315 15.63 -8.16 35.05
C GLN A 315 15.20 -9.56 34.59
N ASP A 316 14.10 -9.68 33.85
CA ASP A 316 13.78 -10.90 33.13
C ASP A 316 14.74 -11.06 31.95
N GLU A 317 15.12 -12.29 31.65
CA GLU A 317 16.07 -12.62 30.59
C GLU A 317 15.55 -13.79 29.74
N ALA A 318 15.64 -13.64 28.42
CA ALA A 318 15.45 -14.71 27.45
C ALA A 318 16.75 -14.97 26.71
N ILE A 319 17.16 -16.24 26.64
CA ILE A 319 18.29 -16.71 25.84
C ILE A 319 17.81 -17.89 25.01
N GLU A 320 18.12 -17.88 23.72
CA GLU A 320 17.86 -19.01 22.83
C GLU A 320 19.00 -19.17 21.83
N ASP A 321 19.52 -20.39 21.71
CA ASP A 321 20.55 -20.76 20.73
C ASP A 321 19.92 -21.49 19.55
N LEU A 322 20.30 -21.13 18.33
CA LEU A 322 19.87 -21.77 17.09
C LEU A 322 21.05 -22.06 16.16
N ALA A 323 20.93 -23.15 15.39
CA ALA A 323 21.92 -23.52 14.39
C ALA A 323 21.87 -22.55 13.20
N ILE A 324 23.03 -22.10 12.76
CA ILE A 324 23.22 -21.23 11.59
C ILE A 324 24.38 -21.75 10.75
N GLN A 325 24.50 -21.32 9.49
CA GLN A 325 25.71 -21.53 8.70
C GLN A 325 26.59 -20.28 8.81
N TYR A 326 27.62 -20.35 9.66
CA TYR A 326 28.54 -19.24 9.87
C TYR A 326 29.94 -19.74 10.25
N GLN A 327 30.95 -19.34 9.48
CA GLN A 327 32.33 -19.80 9.64
C GLN A 327 33.32 -18.64 9.85
N ASN A 328 32.83 -17.43 10.08
CA ASN A 328 33.66 -16.25 10.28
C ASN A 328 33.90 -15.97 11.78
N ILE A 329 34.67 -14.91 12.06
CA ILE A 329 35.01 -14.47 13.42
C ILE A 329 33.72 -14.13 14.20
N PRO A 330 33.60 -14.49 15.49
CA PRO A 330 32.45 -14.14 16.29
C PRO A 330 32.14 -12.65 16.31
N LEU A 331 30.86 -12.31 16.30
CA LEU A 331 30.38 -10.93 16.28
C LEU A 331 29.13 -10.81 17.16
N GLU A 332 29.09 -9.77 18.00
CA GLU A 332 27.91 -9.42 18.80
C GLU A 332 27.31 -8.13 18.24
N MET A 333 26.01 -8.12 17.98
CA MET A 333 25.26 -6.96 17.48
C MET A 333 23.95 -6.79 18.24
N SER A 334 23.48 -5.54 18.36
CA SER A 334 22.15 -5.25 18.89
C SER A 334 21.21 -4.71 17.81
N PHE A 335 20.00 -5.24 17.78
CA PHE A 335 18.93 -4.82 16.85
C PHE A 335 17.63 -4.55 17.57
N ASN A 336 16.77 -3.78 16.91
CA ASN A 336 15.36 -3.77 17.24
C ASN A 336 14.70 -5.03 16.67
N ALA A 337 14.12 -5.86 17.53
CA ALA A 337 13.48 -7.12 17.14
C ALA A 337 12.37 -6.92 16.12
N GLN A 338 11.55 -5.87 16.26
CA GLN A 338 10.46 -5.60 15.32
C GLN A 338 11.00 -5.30 13.92
N TYR A 339 12.17 -4.66 13.81
CA TYR A 339 12.74 -4.36 12.50
C TYR A 339 13.17 -5.62 11.75
N LEU A 340 13.78 -6.57 12.44
CA LEU A 340 14.11 -7.87 11.88
C LEU A 340 12.85 -8.69 11.59
N LEU A 341 11.89 -8.73 12.52
CA LEU A 341 10.62 -9.47 12.35
C LEU A 341 9.79 -8.97 11.17
N ASP A 342 9.77 -7.67 10.89
CA ASP A 342 9.07 -7.13 9.73
C ASP A 342 9.75 -7.54 8.42
N VAL A 343 11.10 -7.59 8.38
CA VAL A 343 11.84 -8.12 7.22
C VAL A 343 11.53 -9.61 7.03
N LEU A 344 11.59 -10.41 8.08
CA LEU A 344 11.15 -11.82 8.08
C LEU A 344 9.63 -11.99 7.84
N GLY A 345 8.86 -10.90 7.85
CA GLY A 345 7.45 -10.90 7.50
C GLY A 345 7.23 -10.93 5.99
N VAL A 346 8.18 -10.40 5.22
CA VAL A 346 8.08 -10.22 3.77
C VAL A 346 9.00 -11.13 2.96
N LEU A 347 9.94 -11.84 3.59
CA LEU A 347 10.70 -12.89 2.91
C LEU A 347 9.80 -14.12 2.71
N ASP A 348 9.88 -14.74 1.53
CA ASP A 348 9.07 -15.93 1.18
C ASP A 348 9.93 -17.22 1.11
N GLY A 349 11.26 -17.11 1.06
CA GLY A 349 12.18 -18.23 0.96
C GLY A 349 12.42 -18.97 2.28
N ASP A 350 12.94 -20.19 2.14
CA ASP A 350 13.24 -21.09 3.28
C ASP A 350 14.44 -20.61 4.11
N ASP A 351 15.31 -19.81 3.51
CA ASP A 351 16.57 -19.36 4.08
C ASP A 351 16.70 -17.83 4.04
N VAL A 352 17.41 -17.29 5.03
CA VAL A 352 17.70 -15.87 5.19
C VAL A 352 19.20 -15.68 5.21
N ASN A 353 19.70 -14.81 4.32
CA ASN A 353 21.09 -14.41 4.29
C ASN A 353 21.27 -13.07 5.00
N MET A 354 22.16 -13.02 5.99
CA MET A 354 22.59 -11.79 6.66
C MET A 354 24.06 -11.51 6.32
N SER A 355 24.34 -10.35 5.74
CA SER A 355 25.70 -9.91 5.45
C SER A 355 26.09 -8.72 6.32
N MET A 356 27.20 -8.85 7.04
CA MET A 356 27.65 -7.94 8.09
C MET A 356 29.12 -7.55 7.88
N THR A 357 29.55 -6.49 8.54
CA THR A 357 30.95 -6.03 8.58
C THR A 357 31.43 -5.89 10.02
N GLU A 358 31.01 -4.82 10.70
CA GLU A 358 31.33 -4.49 12.09
C GLU A 358 30.05 -4.27 12.90
N ALA A 359 30.14 -4.37 14.23
CA ALA A 359 28.98 -4.31 15.12
C ALA A 359 28.19 -2.98 15.06
N ASN A 360 28.82 -1.89 14.62
CA ASN A 360 28.22 -0.56 14.51
C ASN A 360 27.72 -0.20 13.10
N GLN A 361 27.90 -1.09 12.13
CA GLN A 361 27.49 -0.89 10.74
C GLN A 361 26.16 -1.57 10.44
N SER A 362 25.46 -1.08 9.43
CA SER A 362 24.20 -1.66 8.95
C SER A 362 24.39 -3.08 8.45
N VAL A 363 23.33 -3.90 8.61
CA VAL A 363 23.29 -5.27 8.11
C VAL A 363 22.42 -5.36 6.88
N LEU A 364 22.90 -6.08 5.88
CA LEU A 364 22.14 -6.46 4.70
C LEU A 364 21.41 -7.77 4.97
N VAL A 365 20.10 -7.81 4.75
CA VAL A 365 19.26 -9.00 4.89
C VAL A 365 18.63 -9.29 3.53
N GLN A 366 18.75 -10.53 3.06
CA GLN A 366 18.30 -10.96 1.74
C GLN A 366 17.77 -12.39 1.80
N ASP A 367 16.95 -12.73 0.80
CA ASP A 367 16.55 -14.10 0.51
C ASP A 367 17.37 -14.62 -0.69
N PRO A 368 18.15 -15.71 -0.53
CA PRO A 368 18.93 -16.28 -1.62
C PRO A 368 18.12 -16.68 -2.86
N ALA A 369 16.84 -17.02 -2.70
CA ALA A 369 15.94 -17.38 -3.80
C ALA A 369 15.38 -16.14 -4.54
N HIS A 370 15.42 -14.97 -3.91
CA HIS A 370 14.80 -13.74 -4.39
C HIS A 370 15.80 -12.55 -4.34
N PRO A 371 16.75 -12.49 -5.30
CA PRO A 371 17.77 -11.44 -5.33
C PRO A 371 17.19 -10.04 -5.66
N ASP A 372 15.94 -9.99 -6.12
CA ASP A 372 15.18 -8.76 -6.38
C ASP A 372 14.83 -7.98 -5.11
N GLN A 373 15.00 -8.59 -3.93
CA GLN A 373 14.67 -8.01 -2.64
C GLN A 373 15.95 -7.71 -1.84
N THR A 374 16.03 -6.50 -1.29
CA THR A 374 17.16 -6.08 -0.47
C THR A 374 16.69 -5.28 0.73
N TYR A 375 17.09 -5.71 1.93
CA TYR A 375 16.73 -5.07 3.17
C TYR A 375 17.98 -4.64 3.94
N VAL A 376 17.92 -3.46 4.56
CA VAL A 376 19.00 -2.94 5.40
C VAL A 376 18.43 -2.61 6.77
N VAL A 377 19.10 -3.08 7.83
CA VAL A 377 18.72 -2.79 9.21
C VAL A 377 19.89 -2.14 9.93
N MET A 378 19.65 -0.96 10.52
CA MET A 378 20.65 -0.27 11.33
C MET A 378 20.77 -0.96 12.71
N PRO A 379 21.99 -1.15 13.25
CA PRO A 379 22.16 -1.62 14.61
C PRO A 379 21.70 -0.55 15.61
N MET A 380 21.28 -0.99 16.78
CA MET A 380 21.02 -0.09 17.90
C MET A 380 22.33 0.39 18.50
N ARG A 381 22.38 1.68 18.87
CA ARG A 381 23.46 2.20 19.70
C ARG A 381 23.15 1.80 21.15
N VAL A 382 23.96 0.89 21.69
CA VAL A 382 23.89 0.45 23.09
C VAL A 382 24.54 1.49 23.99
#